data_AF-A0A3B9VXJ9-F1
#
_entry.id   AF-A0A3B9VXJ9-F1
#
_cell.length_a   1.000
_cell.length_b   1.000
_cell.length_c   1.000
_cell.angle_alpha   90.00
_cell.angle_beta   90.00
_cell.angle_gamma   90.00
#
_symmetry.space_group_name_H-M   'P 1'
#
loop_
_entity.id
_entity.type
_entity.pdbx_description
1 polymer ?
#
loop_
_entity_poly.entity_id
_entity_poly.type
_entity_poly.pdbx_seq_one_letter_code
_entity_poly.pdbx_strand_id
1 'polypeptide(L)' 'MTTTPFNALLSTQIGNEFAASQQYIAVATWFANQDLPQLARYFYRQSVEERN' A
#
# COMPACT_ATOMS: atom_id res chain seq x y z
N MET A 1 14.94 0.94 24.29
CA MET A 1 14.90 -0.46 23.81
C MET A 1 16.00 -0.62 22.77
N THR A 2 16.81 -1.68 22.85
CA THR A 2 17.87 -1.95 21.87
C THR A 2 17.25 -2.48 20.58
N THR A 3 17.61 -1.87 19.44
CA THR A 3 17.14 -2.32 18.12
C THR A 3 17.90 -3.57 17.70
N THR A 4 17.21 -4.72 17.68
CA THR A 4 17.76 -5.95 17.10
C THR A 4 17.72 -5.87 15.58
N PRO A 5 18.54 -6.65 14.85
CA PRO A 5 18.43 -6.75 13.39
C PRO A 5 17.01 -7.11 12.93
N PHE A 6 16.33 -7.99 13.67
CA PHE A 6 14.92 -8.32 13.43
C PHE A 6 14.00 -7.09 13.56
N ASN A 7 14.12 -6.31 14.64
CA ASN A 7 13.28 -5.12 14.84
C ASN A 7 13.54 -4.05 13.77
N ALA A 8 14.78 -3.92 13.30
CA ALA A 8 15.11 -3.01 12.20
C ALA A 8 14.46 -3.45 10.88
N LEU A 9 14.60 -4.73 10.52
CA LEU A 9 13.99 -5.29 9.30
C LEU A 9 12.46 -5.23 9.35
N LEU A 10 11.86 -5.51 10.50
CA LEU A 10 10.42 -5.41 10.70
C LEU A 10 9.93 -3.97 10.50
N SER A 11 10.64 -2.98 11.06
CA SER A 11 10.28 -1.57 10.90
C SER A 11 10.38 -1.12 9.44
N THR A 12 11.42 -1.58 8.73
CA THR A 12 11.54 -1.34 7.28
C THR A 12 10.38 -1.96 6.51
N GLN A 13 10.00 -3.21 6.84
CA GLN A 13 8.89 -3.86 6.16
C GLN A 13 7.57 -3.15 6.39
N ILE A 14 7.27 -2.72 7.61
CA ILE A 14 6.08 -1.90 7.91
C ILE A 14 6.07 -0.62 7.06
N GLY A 15 7.22 0.03 6.89
CA GLY A 15 7.35 1.19 6.00
C GLY A 15 7.08 0.87 4.53
N ASN A 16 7.57 -0.28 4.05
CA ASN A 16 7.36 -0.74 2.68
C ASN A 16 5.87 -1.00 2.41
N GLU A 17 5.18 -1.73 3.29
CA GLU A 17 3.74 -2.03 3.12
C GLU A 17 2.89 -0.75 3.20
N PHE A 18 3.24 0.16 4.12
CA PHE A 18 2.57 1.45 4.21
C PHE A 18 2.74 2.28 2.92
N ALA A 19 3.94 2.30 2.34
CA ALA A 19 4.18 2.97 1.06
C ALA A 19 3.43 2.27 -0.09
N ALA A 20 3.41 0.94 -0.13
CA ALA A 20 2.67 0.17 -1.13
C ALA A 20 1.16 0.47 -1.07
N SER A 21 0.59 0.52 0.13
CA SER A 21 -0.84 0.88 0.32
C SER A 21 -1.17 2.25 -0.29
N GLN A 22 -0.31 3.25 -0.11
CA GLN A 22 -0.49 4.59 -0.67
C GLN A 22 -0.34 4.61 -2.20
N GLN A 23 0.61 3.84 -2.74
CA GLN A 23 0.79 3.71 -4.19
C GLN A 23 -0.45 3.11 -4.84
N TYR A 24 -1.06 2.10 -4.23
CA TYR A 24 -2.30 1.54 -4.74
C TYR A 24 -3.49 2.50 -4.68
N ILE A 25 -3.56 3.39 -3.67
CA ILE A 25 -4.55 4.49 -3.66
C ILE A 25 -4.31 5.46 -4.84
N ALA A 26 -3.06 5.82 -5.11
CA ALA A 26 -2.73 6.71 -6.22
C ALA A 26 -3.11 6.10 -7.58
N VAL A 27 -2.78 4.82 -7.80
CA VAL A 27 -3.15 4.08 -9.01
C VAL A 27 -4.68 3.96 -9.14
N ALA A 28 -5.39 3.65 -8.05
CA ALA A 28 -6.84 3.59 -8.05
C ALA A 28 -7.49 4.92 -8.42
N THR A 29 -6.98 6.03 -7.88
CA THR A 29 -7.42 7.38 -8.18
C THR A 29 -7.17 7.74 -9.65
N TRP A 30 -6.01 7.33 -10.19
CA TRP A 30 -5.71 7.52 -11.61
C TRP A 30 -6.72 6.79 -12.50
N PHE A 31 -6.99 5.51 -12.25
CA PHE A 31 -8.00 4.76 -13.02
C PHE A 31 -9.42 5.32 -12.87
N ALA A 32 -9.78 5.83 -11.70
CA ALA A 32 -11.06 6.49 -11.49
C ALA A 32 -11.21 7.73 -12.39
N ASN A 33 -10.15 8.54 -12.52
CA ASN A 33 -10.10 9.71 -13.41
C ASN A 33 -10.08 9.35 -14.91
N GLN A 34 -9.94 8.08 -15.27
CA GLN A 34 -9.97 7.59 -16.65
C GLN A 34 -11.27 6.85 -16.99
N ASP A 35 -12.30 6.96 -16.14
CA ASP A 35 -13.57 6.22 -16.27
C ASP A 35 -13.38 4.68 -16.33
N LEU A 36 -12.40 4.16 -15.61
CA LEU A 36 -12.08 2.73 -15.50
C LEU A 36 -12.43 2.18 -14.08
N PRO A 37 -13.73 2.13 -13.71
CA PRO A 37 -14.15 1.90 -12.32
C PRO A 37 -13.80 0.49 -11.80
N GLN A 38 -13.74 -0.51 -12.68
CA GLN A 38 -13.38 -1.88 -12.29
C GLN A 38 -11.90 -1.98 -11.88
N LEU A 39 -11.02 -1.29 -12.61
CA LEU A 39 -9.60 -1.22 -12.28
C LEU A 39 -9.37 -0.36 -11.04
N ALA A 40 -10.05 0.79 -10.91
CA ALA A 40 -10.01 1.60 -9.70
C ALA A 40 -10.41 0.78 -8.46
N ARG A 41 -11.53 0.04 -8.53
CA ARG A 41 -11.99 -0.83 -7.44
C ARG A 41 -10.98 -1.93 -7.08
N TYR A 42 -10.32 -2.53 -8.08
CA TYR A 42 -9.29 -3.52 -7.85
C TYR A 42 -8.14 -2.93 -7.01
N PHE A 43 -7.61 -1.78 -7.41
CA PHE A 43 -6.48 -1.15 -6.70
C PHE A 43 -6.87 -0.57 -5.33
N TYR A 44 -8.11 -0.10 -5.15
CA TYR A 44 -8.60 0.24 -3.81
C TYR A 44 -8.70 -0.97 -2.88
N ARG A 45 -8.95 -2.17 -3.40
CA ARG A 45 -8.92 -3.39 -2.57
C ARG A 45 -7.48 -3.76 -2.21
N GLN A 46 -6.56 -3.70 -3.18
CA GLN A 46 -5.13 -3.96 -2.94
C GLN A 46 -4.53 -2.99 -1.91
N SER A 47 -4.90 -1.70 -1.92
CA SER A 47 -4.40 -0.76 -0.90
C SER A 47 -4.83 -1.11 0.53
N VAL A 48 -5.98 -1.78 0.69
CA VAL A 48 -6.46 -2.25 2.00
C VAL A 48 -5.74 -3.54 2.41
N GLU A 49 -5.40 -4.40 1.46
CA GLU A 49 -4.62 -5.63 1.71
C GLU A 49 -3.23 -5.29 2.24
N GLU A 50 -2.50 -4.34 1.63
CA GLU A 50 -1.15 -3.96 2.13
C GLU A 50 -1.17 -3.18 3.46
N ARG A 51 -2.34 -2.69 3.89
CA ARG A 51 -2.45 -1.97 5.17
C ARG A 51 -2.69 -2.92 6.35
N ASN A 52 -3.28 -4.10 6.12
CA ASN A 52 -3.82 -4.98 7.16
C ASN A 52 -2.91 -6.18 7.41
#